data_AF-A0A4Q1HJ98-F1
#
_entry.id   AF-A0A4Q1HJ98-F1
#
_cell.length_a   1.000
_cell.length_b   1.000
_cell.length_c   1.000
_cell.angle_alpha   90.00
_cell.angle_beta   90.00
_cell.angle_gamma   90.00
#
_symmetry.space_group_name_H-M   'P 1'
#
loop_
_entity.id
_entity.type
_entity.pdbx_description
1 polymer ?
#
loop_
_entity_poly.entity_id
_entity_poly.type
_entity_poly.pdbx_seq_one_letter_code
_entity_poly.pdbx_strand_id
1 'polypeptide(L)'
;MLLSRLAAVEYTQVAIEMIASYGMPVGKEVFETCLWIGRFVQALETPEEARLLYRKDVKMHLCGTTKAKDANVRQALLDLFPRTGGGKTPQIGTKKQPGPLYGVSTHAWPALGVAVTLAARTKGK
;
A
#
# COMPACT_ATOMS: atom_id res chain seq x y z
N MET A 1 12.79 16.49 -3.17
CA MET A 1 12.33 16.05 -1.82
C MET A 1 11.17 15.06 -2.01
N LEU A 2 10.81 14.17 -1.07
CA LEU A 2 9.81 13.11 -1.31
C LEU A 2 8.48 13.61 -1.93
N LEU A 3 7.97 14.75 -1.47
CA LEU A 3 6.73 15.35 -1.99
C LEU A 3 6.85 15.77 -3.47
N SER A 4 8.01 16.25 -3.91
CA SER A 4 8.23 16.62 -5.31
C SER A 4 8.24 15.41 -6.24
N ARG A 5 8.40 14.18 -5.72
CA ARG A 5 8.26 12.96 -6.51
C ARG A 5 6.80 12.58 -6.74
N LEU A 6 5.91 12.85 -5.78
CA LEU A 6 4.48 12.58 -5.96
C LEU A 6 3.89 13.44 -7.10
N ALA A 7 4.32 14.69 -7.19
CA ALA A 7 3.93 15.60 -8.27
C ALA A 7 4.57 15.27 -9.64
N ALA A 8 5.55 14.36 -9.69
CA ALA A 8 6.32 14.07 -10.90
C ALA A 8 6.09 12.66 -11.46
N VAL A 9 5.20 11.88 -10.84
CA VAL A 9 4.87 10.52 -11.26
C VAL A 9 3.46 10.52 -11.82
N GLU A 10 3.29 9.94 -13.00
CA GLU A 10 1.97 9.69 -13.59
C GLU A 10 1.22 8.61 -12.80
N TYR A 11 -0.01 8.90 -12.38
CA TYR A 11 -0.91 7.93 -11.75
C TYR A 11 -2.35 8.18 -12.20
N THR A 12 -3.14 7.12 -12.31
CA THR A 12 -4.59 7.23 -12.57
C THR A 12 -5.41 7.28 -11.30
N GLN A 13 -4.89 6.71 -10.21
CA GLN A 13 -5.51 6.70 -8.89
C GLN A 13 -4.44 6.70 -7.82
N VAL A 14 -4.72 7.36 -6.70
CA VAL A 14 -3.81 7.41 -5.54
C VAL A 14 -4.52 6.94 -4.28
N ALA A 15 -3.83 6.08 -3.55
CA ALA A 15 -4.31 5.47 -2.32
C ALA A 15 -3.30 5.73 -1.19
N ILE A 16 -3.79 6.16 -0.03
CA ILE A 16 -2.96 6.41 1.16
C ILE A 16 -3.55 5.63 2.34
N GLU A 17 -2.72 4.90 3.08
CA GLU A 17 -3.16 4.23 4.31
C GLU A 17 -3.48 5.29 5.36
N MET A 18 -4.71 5.26 5.90
CA MET A 18 -5.21 6.22 6.87
C MET A 18 -5.30 5.61 8.27
N ILE A 19 -5.08 6.44 9.28
CA ILE A 19 -5.27 6.08 10.69
C ILE A 19 -6.76 5.99 11.02
N ALA A 20 -7.18 4.88 11.62
CA ALA A 20 -8.49 4.74 12.22
C ALA A 20 -8.42 5.10 13.71
N SER A 21 -9.35 5.95 14.17
CA SER A 21 -9.56 6.19 15.59
C SER A 21 -10.55 5.18 16.16
N TYR A 22 -10.23 4.62 17.33
CA TYR A 22 -11.09 3.68 18.08
C TYR A 22 -11.52 4.25 19.43
N GLY A 23 -11.41 5.56 19.64
CA GLY A 23 -11.81 6.23 20.89
C GLY A 23 -10.82 6.10 22.06
N MET A 24 -9.62 5.57 21.83
CA MET A 24 -8.55 5.46 22.83
C MET A 24 -7.52 6.60 22.65
N PRO A 25 -6.87 7.07 23.74
CA PRO A 25 -5.73 7.97 23.63
C PRO A 25 -4.61 7.39 22.75
N VAL A 26 -3.94 8.25 21.99
CA VAL A 26 -2.85 7.87 21.08
C VAL A 26 -1.59 8.71 21.33
N GLY A 27 -0.43 8.13 21.00
CA GLY A 27 0.86 8.80 21.12
C GLY A 27 1.11 9.87 20.04
N LYS A 28 2.20 10.61 20.21
CA LYS A 28 2.66 11.68 19.31
C LYS A 28 2.83 11.19 17.87
N GLU A 29 3.34 9.97 17.70
CA GLU A 29 3.64 9.35 16.42
C GLU A 29 2.38 9.18 15.55
N VAL A 30 1.22 8.98 16.18
CA VAL A 30 -0.07 8.90 15.46
C VAL A 30 -0.43 10.26 14.88
N PHE A 31 -0.26 11.34 15.63
CA PHE A 31 -0.48 12.69 15.13
C PHE A 31 0.53 13.08 14.04
N GLU A 32 1.80 12.72 14.21
CA GLU A 32 2.83 12.91 13.18
C GLU A 32 2.47 12.17 11.89
N THR A 33 1.92 10.95 12.01
CA THR A 33 1.43 10.19 10.86
C THR A 33 0.28 10.91 10.16
N CYS A 34 -0.70 11.43 10.92
CA CYS A 34 -1.80 12.23 10.36
C CYS A 34 -1.30 13.48 9.62
N LEU A 35 -0.29 14.19 10.16
CA LEU A 35 0.32 15.33 9.50
C LEU A 35 0.96 14.94 8.16
N TRP A 36 1.70 13.83 8.13
CA TRP A 36 2.31 13.35 6.88
C TRP A 36 1.28 12.89 5.86
N ILE A 37 0.20 12.23 6.28
CA ILE A 37 -0.92 11.87 5.40
C ILE A 37 -1.50 13.14 4.76
N GLY A 38 -1.77 14.18 5.56
CA GLY A 38 -2.26 15.47 5.04
C GLY A 38 -1.29 16.11 4.04
N ARG A 39 0.02 16.06 4.31
CA ARG A 39 1.05 16.57 3.39
C ARG A 39 1.12 15.78 2.09
N PHE A 40 0.94 14.46 2.13
CA PHE A 40 0.89 13.64 0.92
C PHE A 40 -0.35 13.95 0.10
N VAL A 41 -1.51 14.09 0.72
CA VAL A 41 -2.77 14.49 0.05
C VAL A 41 -2.62 15.86 -0.61
N GLN A 42 -2.09 16.85 0.12
CA GLN A 42 -1.91 18.21 -0.39
C GLN A 42 -0.91 18.29 -1.57
N ALA A 43 0.04 17.35 -1.65
CA ALA A 43 1.05 17.34 -2.71
C ALA A 43 0.57 16.72 -4.03
N LEU A 44 -0.65 16.18 -4.07
CA LEU A 44 -1.26 15.64 -5.29
C LEU A 44 -1.78 16.77 -6.17
N GLU A 45 -1.91 16.51 -7.47
CA GLU A 45 -2.50 17.46 -8.42
C GLU A 45 -4.01 17.64 -8.15
N THR A 46 -4.69 16.53 -7.81
CA THR A 46 -6.10 16.47 -7.44
C THR A 46 -6.27 15.88 -6.02
N PRO A 47 -6.03 16.67 -4.94
CA PRO A 47 -6.08 16.18 -3.56
C PRO A 47 -7.40 15.46 -3.17
N GLU A 48 -8.53 15.89 -3.72
CA GLU A 48 -9.87 15.32 -3.52
C GLU A 48 -10.05 13.91 -4.10
N GLU A 49 -9.18 13.51 -5.04
CA GLU A 49 -9.20 12.17 -5.61
C GLU A 49 -8.44 11.16 -4.75
N ALA A 50 -7.70 11.62 -3.74
CA ALA A 50 -7.02 10.75 -2.81
C ALA A 50 -7.99 9.78 -2.13
N ARG A 51 -7.67 8.49 -2.18
CA ARG A 51 -8.45 7.45 -1.51
C ARG A 51 -7.75 7.02 -0.24
N LEU A 52 -8.37 7.37 0.89
CA LEU A 52 -7.90 6.99 2.21
C LEU A 52 -8.41 5.60 2.58
N LEU A 53 -7.51 4.64 2.74
CA LEU A 53 -7.85 3.25 3.07
C LEU A 53 -7.42 2.90 4.48
N TYR A 54 -8.29 2.23 5.23
CA TYR A 54 -7.93 1.77 6.57
C TYR A 54 -7.24 0.41 6.54
N ARG A 55 -6.31 0.19 7.47
CA ARG A 55 -5.60 -1.09 7.64
C ARG A 55 -6.54 -2.29 7.72
N LYS A 56 -7.68 -2.15 8.41
CA LYS A 56 -8.69 -3.21 8.54
C LYS A 56 -9.24 -3.66 7.19
N ASP A 57 -9.41 -2.72 6.26
CA ASP A 57 -9.96 -2.98 4.94
C ASP A 57 -8.96 -3.72 4.06
N VAL A 58 -7.69 -3.30 4.09
CA VAL A 58 -6.59 -3.97 3.38
C VAL A 58 -6.48 -5.43 3.82
N LYS A 59 -6.50 -5.66 5.14
CA LYS A 59 -6.42 -7.00 5.73
C LYS A 59 -7.66 -7.84 5.39
N MET A 60 -8.84 -7.23 5.43
CA MET A 60 -10.07 -7.91 5.07
C MET A 60 -10.05 -8.32 3.60
N HIS A 61 -9.66 -7.42 2.72
CA HIS A 61 -9.62 -7.65 1.29
C HIS A 61 -8.61 -8.75 0.91
N LEU A 62 -7.37 -8.65 1.40
CA LEU A 62 -6.29 -9.55 1.01
C LEU A 62 -6.30 -10.89 1.74
N CYS A 63 -6.76 -10.92 2.99
CA CYS A 63 -6.61 -12.10 3.85
C CYS A 63 -7.93 -12.64 4.38
N GLY A 64 -9.09 -12.03 4.09
CA GLY A 64 -10.38 -12.48 4.60
C GLY A 64 -10.53 -12.34 6.12
N THR A 65 -9.62 -11.64 6.81
CA THR A 65 -9.72 -11.40 8.26
C THR A 65 -9.03 -10.10 8.70
N THR A 66 -9.65 -9.37 9.63
CA THR A 66 -9.06 -8.18 10.27
C THR A 66 -7.96 -8.55 11.27
N LYS A 67 -7.73 -9.83 11.56
CA LYS A 67 -6.68 -10.33 12.47
C LYS A 67 -5.35 -10.66 11.78
N ALA A 68 -5.27 -10.56 10.46
CA ALA A 68 -4.06 -10.88 9.69
C ALA A 68 -2.81 -10.12 10.18
N LYS A 69 -1.62 -10.71 10.05
CA LYS A 69 -0.34 -10.03 10.31
C LYS A 69 0.31 -9.61 9.00
N ASP A 70 1.34 -8.78 9.06
CA ASP A 70 2.04 -8.29 7.86
C ASP A 70 2.61 -9.43 7.01
N ALA A 71 3.05 -10.52 7.63
CA ALA A 71 3.48 -11.73 6.92
C ALA A 71 2.33 -12.36 6.10
N ASN A 72 1.10 -12.35 6.64
CA ASN A 72 -0.08 -12.86 5.91
C ASN A 72 -0.42 -11.95 4.73
N VAL A 73 -0.42 -10.63 4.95
CA VAL A 73 -0.66 -9.63 3.88
C VAL A 73 0.38 -9.76 2.77
N ARG A 74 1.66 -9.93 3.14
CA ARG A 74 2.74 -10.14 2.18
C ARG A 74 2.56 -11.44 1.38
N GLN A 75 2.19 -12.54 2.05
CA GLN A 75 1.94 -13.79 1.34
C GLN A 75 0.76 -13.66 0.38
N ALA A 76 -0.36 -13.08 0.83
CA ALA A 76 -1.51 -12.82 -0.03
C ALA A 76 -1.14 -11.97 -1.25
N LEU A 77 -0.30 -10.94 -1.07
CA LEU A 77 0.24 -10.18 -2.20
C LEU A 77 1.07 -11.06 -3.13
N LEU A 78 1.98 -11.89 -2.63
CA LEU A 78 2.76 -12.80 -3.50
C LEU A 78 1.86 -13.75 -4.31
N ASP A 79 0.74 -14.18 -3.76
CA ASP A 79 -0.19 -15.10 -4.42
C ASP A 79 -0.96 -14.44 -5.58
N LEU A 80 -1.05 -13.10 -5.61
CA LEU A 80 -1.70 -12.33 -6.68
C LEU A 80 -0.81 -12.09 -7.91
N PHE A 81 0.51 -12.27 -7.80
CA PHE A 81 1.44 -11.92 -8.88
C PHE A 81 2.03 -13.18 -9.55
N PRO A 82 2.27 -13.13 -10.87
CA PRO A 82 2.78 -14.27 -11.60
C PRO A 82 4.22 -14.61 -11.20
N ARG A 83 4.54 -15.91 -11.27
CA ARG A 83 5.84 -16.48 -10.88
C ARG A 83 6.84 -16.45 -12.04
N THR A 84 7.26 -15.26 -12.47
CA THR A 84 8.11 -15.10 -13.67
C THR A 84 9.60 -14.89 -13.37
N GLY A 85 9.96 -14.54 -12.14
CA GLY A 85 11.35 -14.33 -11.72
C GLY A 85 12.07 -15.61 -11.27
N GLY A 86 13.36 -15.49 -10.99
CA GLY A 86 14.19 -16.59 -10.50
C GLY A 86 14.20 -16.75 -8.97
N GLY A 87 14.83 -17.82 -8.48
CA GLY A 87 15.09 -18.04 -7.05
C GLY A 87 13.88 -18.57 -6.26
N LYS A 88 13.99 -18.53 -4.92
CA LYS A 88 13.01 -19.15 -4.00
C LYS A 88 11.64 -18.49 -4.02
N THR A 89 11.58 -17.21 -4.35
CA THR A 89 10.33 -16.43 -4.43
C THR A 89 10.25 -15.78 -5.82
N PRO A 90 9.80 -16.53 -6.86
CA PRO A 90 9.75 -16.07 -8.25
C PRO A 90 9.00 -14.76 -8.49
N GLN A 91 7.98 -14.45 -7.67
CA GLN A 91 7.26 -13.19 -7.80
C GLN A 91 8.15 -11.98 -7.49
N ILE A 92 9.12 -12.12 -6.58
CA ILE A 92 10.15 -11.10 -6.32
C ILE A 92 11.29 -11.25 -7.32
N GLY A 93 11.76 -12.47 -7.55
CA GLY A 93 12.88 -12.74 -8.42
C GLY A 93 14.25 -12.40 -7.81
N THR A 94 15.27 -12.42 -8.66
CA THR A 94 16.65 -12.05 -8.31
C THR A 94 17.11 -10.89 -9.20
N LYS A 95 18.26 -10.29 -8.89
CA LYS A 95 18.84 -9.24 -9.75
C LYS A 95 19.06 -9.71 -11.20
N LYS A 96 19.45 -10.98 -11.38
CA LYS A 96 19.70 -11.57 -12.71
C LYS A 96 18.42 -11.97 -13.45
N GLN A 97 17.36 -12.26 -12.71
CA GLN A 97 16.06 -12.68 -13.25
C GLN A 97 14.94 -12.09 -12.37
N PRO A 98 14.60 -10.80 -12.55
CA PRO A 98 13.64 -10.11 -11.70
C PRO A 98 12.21 -10.61 -11.94
N GLY A 99 11.43 -10.68 -10.87
CA GLY A 99 9.99 -10.93 -10.93
C GLY A 99 9.21 -9.61 -10.92
N PRO A 100 7.87 -9.66 -11.03
CA PRO A 100 7.02 -8.46 -11.03
C PRO A 100 7.11 -7.62 -9.76
N LEU A 101 7.52 -8.22 -8.63
CA LEU A 101 7.69 -7.56 -7.34
C LEU A 101 9.16 -7.31 -6.99
N TYR A 102 10.05 -7.36 -7.98
CA TYR A 102 11.47 -7.04 -7.76
C TYR A 102 11.62 -5.60 -7.28
N GLY A 103 12.43 -5.39 -6.24
CA GLY A 103 12.63 -4.07 -5.62
C GLY A 103 11.61 -3.69 -4.53
N VAL A 104 10.50 -4.42 -4.39
CA VAL A 104 9.54 -4.20 -3.29
C VAL A 104 10.17 -4.66 -1.96
N SER A 105 10.40 -3.71 -1.07
CA SER A 105 11.05 -3.94 0.23
C SER A 105 10.45 -3.06 1.32
N THR A 106 10.66 -3.44 2.58
CA THR A 106 10.27 -2.65 3.77
C THR A 106 8.84 -2.08 3.68
N HIS A 107 8.69 -0.75 3.63
CA HIS A 107 7.43 -0.03 3.62
C HIS A 107 6.70 -0.07 2.26
N ALA A 108 7.36 -0.52 1.19
CA ALA A 108 6.71 -0.71 -0.10
C ALA A 108 5.70 -1.87 -0.09
N TRP A 109 5.88 -2.87 0.78
CA TRP A 109 4.91 -3.98 0.92
C TRP A 109 3.53 -3.53 1.41
N PRO A 110 3.41 -2.81 2.55
CA PRO A 110 2.11 -2.30 2.96
C PRO A 110 1.53 -1.29 1.96
N ALA A 111 2.36 -0.44 1.34
CA ALA A 111 1.90 0.47 0.28
C ALA A 111 1.31 -0.26 -0.94
N LEU A 112 1.93 -1.38 -1.36
CA LEU A 112 1.40 -2.24 -2.41
C LEU A 112 0.05 -2.86 -1.98
N GLY A 113 -0.09 -3.27 -0.72
CA GLY A 113 -1.36 -3.76 -0.17
C GLY A 113 -2.49 -2.74 -0.29
N VAL A 114 -2.21 -1.48 0.00
CA VAL A 114 -3.15 -0.37 -0.14
C VAL A 114 -3.53 -0.15 -1.61
N ALA A 115 -2.54 -0.11 -2.51
CA ALA A 115 -2.78 0.07 -3.95
C ALA A 115 -3.61 -1.05 -4.56
N VAL A 116 -3.29 -2.32 -4.26
CA VAL A 116 -4.04 -3.50 -4.73
C VAL A 116 -5.48 -3.47 -4.19
N THR A 117 -5.67 -3.09 -2.93
CA THR A 117 -7.01 -2.99 -2.34
C THR A 117 -7.85 -1.91 -3.03
N LEU A 118 -7.28 -0.77 -3.41
CA LEU A 118 -8.00 0.24 -4.20
C LEU A 118 -8.33 -0.30 -5.60
N ALA A 119 -7.36 -0.90 -6.28
CA ALA A 119 -7.54 -1.42 -7.64
C ALA A 119 -8.64 -2.49 -7.74
N ALA A 120 -8.83 -3.29 -6.69
CA ALA A 120 -9.92 -4.27 -6.65
C ALA A 120 -11.30 -3.62 -6.47
N ARG A 121 -11.39 -2.53 -5.68
CA ARG A 121 -12.64 -1.79 -5.47
C ARG A 121 -13.13 -1.08 -6.73
N THR A 122 -12.22 -0.71 -7.63
CA THR A 122 -12.55 0.07 -8.83
C THR A 122 -12.90 -0.80 -10.03
N LYS A 123 -12.44 -2.06 -10.07
CA LYS A 123 -12.85 -3.07 -11.08
C LYS A 123 -14.23 -3.68 -10.84
N GLY A 124 -14.80 -3.47 -9.65
CA GLY A 124 -16.14 -3.96 -9.27
C GLY A 124 -17.28 -2.98 -9.57
N LYS A 125 -17.02 -1.90 -10.31
CA LYS A 125 -18.00 -0.99 -10.89
C LYS A 125 -17.94 -1.10 -12.40
#